data_AF-A0A5C6JU07-F1
#
_entry.id   AF-A0A5C6JU07-F1
#
_cell.length_a   1.000
_cell.length_b   1.000
_cell.length_c   1.000
_cell.angle_alpha   90.00
_cell.angle_beta   90.00
_cell.angle_gamma   90.00
#
_symmetry.space_group_name_H-M   'P 1'
#
loop_
_entity.id
_entity.type
_entity.pdbx_description
1 polymer ?
#
loop_
_entity_poly.entity_id
_entity_poly.type
_entity_poly.pdbx_seq_one_letter_code
_entity_poly.pdbx_strand_id
1 'polypeptide(L)'
;MNEALISRTGRHLRSWATGRPLAGGTAGGGSATVVLEDAAQLPAVLSSDVVGPRTLVLVPGDQDGEEHGPSGATVVGFEGSLSEPGGDASIGGAIFLQVQDYGTSPYMSLLGTTLVRVAGEPDFEAFLADADRARQTGGFEAFAVSPAVQIADLGALGEAAPDDGPGTRLWIAADGAVSVSPQGTRLGTAGDSAAALSAAWAAATAAAPAVALGRAVPEAVRGPAVAERPWLGRYLAALDVLRDLQVHGVSDVRISGFGGRLVPELADVAGAYDAQDPAVPFLAWTPQAAYVRVPGHERTFRLGGRAARTAEWLLVHGDPATAADGADGAAVRQVLDFFAERGAPLLPATAGAPAEVGA
;
A
#
# COMPACT_ATOMS: atom_id res chain seq x y z
N MET A 1 1.77 7.10 -26.34
CA MET A 1 2.70 7.60 -25.29
C MET A 1 4.10 7.04 -25.50
N ASN A 2 5.17 7.77 -25.13
CA ASN A 2 6.54 7.23 -25.12
C ASN A 2 6.79 6.35 -23.87
N GLU A 3 7.86 5.53 -23.87
CA GLU A 3 8.15 4.57 -22.79
C GLU A 3 8.37 5.23 -21.42
N ALA A 4 9.06 6.38 -21.38
CA ALA A 4 9.32 7.11 -20.15
C ALA A 4 8.01 7.62 -19.51
N LEU A 5 7.09 8.12 -20.33
CA LEU A 5 5.78 8.57 -19.89
C LEU A 5 4.90 7.39 -19.45
N ILE A 6 4.90 6.26 -20.15
CA ILE A 6 4.18 5.04 -19.73
C ILE A 6 4.65 4.61 -18.33
N SER A 7 5.97 4.55 -18.13
CA SER A 7 6.56 4.22 -16.82
C SER A 7 6.17 5.23 -15.73
N ARG A 8 6.20 6.53 -16.04
CA ARG A 8 5.76 7.59 -15.11
C ARG A 8 4.28 7.45 -14.76
N THR A 9 3.40 7.36 -15.76
CA THR A 9 1.95 7.22 -15.58
C THR A 9 1.62 5.98 -14.74
N GLY A 10 2.27 4.84 -14.98
CA GLY A 10 2.08 3.64 -14.17
C GLY A 10 2.45 3.85 -12.69
N ARG A 11 3.54 4.56 -12.38
CA ARG A 11 3.91 4.89 -10.99
C ARG A 11 2.90 5.83 -10.34
N HIS A 12 2.48 6.88 -11.04
CA HIS A 12 1.48 7.83 -10.55
C HIS A 12 0.13 7.15 -10.31
N LEU A 13 -0.33 6.29 -11.23
CA LEU A 13 -1.57 5.51 -11.07
C LEU A 13 -1.52 4.62 -9.83
N ARG A 14 -0.40 3.91 -9.60
CA ARG A 14 -0.24 3.07 -8.39
C ARG A 14 -0.25 3.92 -7.12
N SER A 15 0.47 5.04 -7.12
CA SER A 15 0.51 5.98 -5.99
C SER A 15 -0.88 6.55 -5.68
N TRP A 16 -1.58 7.01 -6.71
CA TRP A 16 -2.94 7.54 -6.60
C TRP A 16 -3.95 6.50 -6.10
N ALA A 17 -3.93 5.29 -6.67
CA ALA A 17 -4.84 4.22 -6.31
C ALA A 17 -4.67 3.80 -4.83
N THR A 18 -3.43 3.61 -4.39
CA THR A 18 -3.13 3.07 -3.06
C THR A 18 -3.07 4.12 -1.95
N GLY A 19 -2.79 5.38 -2.31
CA GLY A 19 -2.47 6.45 -1.34
C GLY A 19 -1.01 6.43 -0.87
N ARG A 20 -0.16 5.55 -1.42
CA ARG A 20 1.28 5.54 -1.10
C ARG A 20 2.00 6.60 -1.93
N PRO A 21 2.83 7.47 -1.33
CA PRO A 21 3.50 8.54 -2.06
C PRO A 21 4.53 8.01 -3.06
N LEU A 22 4.82 8.80 -4.09
CA LEU A 22 5.93 8.54 -5.01
C LEU A 22 7.27 8.66 -4.29
N ALA A 23 8.21 7.77 -4.61
CA ALA A 23 9.58 7.87 -4.15
C ALA A 23 10.19 9.23 -4.58
N GLY A 24 10.77 9.96 -3.61
CA GLY A 24 11.33 11.30 -3.83
C GLY A 24 10.39 12.48 -3.53
N GLY A 25 9.12 12.21 -3.21
CA GLY A 25 8.13 13.20 -2.77
C GLY A 25 7.72 14.24 -3.83
N THR A 26 6.74 15.08 -3.50
CA THR A 26 6.31 16.24 -4.30
C THR A 26 7.01 17.52 -3.83
N ALA A 27 8.35 17.52 -3.80
CA ALA A 27 9.09 18.76 -3.55
C ALA A 27 8.74 19.78 -4.67
N GLY A 28 7.97 20.82 -4.35
CA GLY A 28 7.51 21.80 -5.34
C GLY A 28 6.09 22.34 -5.15
N GLY A 29 5.29 21.77 -4.24
CA GLY A 29 3.89 22.16 -4.05
C GLY A 29 2.93 21.49 -5.02
N GLY A 30 1.65 21.42 -4.65
CA GLY A 30 0.59 20.74 -5.40
C GLY A 30 0.48 19.24 -5.16
N SER A 31 -0.48 18.60 -5.84
CA SER A 31 -0.75 17.17 -5.81
C SER A 31 0.16 16.42 -6.79
N ALA A 32 0.60 15.21 -6.42
CA ALA A 32 1.36 14.35 -7.33
C ALA A 32 0.50 13.88 -8.51
N THR A 33 -0.76 13.51 -8.24
CA THR A 33 -1.68 12.98 -9.25
C THR A 33 -3.08 13.53 -9.02
N VAL A 34 -3.65 14.13 -10.06
CA VAL A 34 -5.03 14.60 -10.08
C VAL A 34 -5.80 13.82 -11.14
N VAL A 35 -6.93 13.25 -10.78
CA VAL A 35 -7.80 12.53 -11.72
C VAL A 35 -9.15 13.24 -11.80
N LEU A 36 -9.57 13.55 -13.02
CA LEU A 36 -10.86 14.17 -13.31
C LEU A 36 -11.86 13.12 -13.78
N GLU A 37 -13.09 13.20 -13.30
CA GLU A 37 -14.22 12.44 -13.83
C GLU A 37 -14.84 13.10 -15.07
N ASP A 38 -14.69 14.43 -15.19
CA ASP A 38 -15.19 15.22 -16.32
C ASP A 38 -14.13 16.23 -16.79
N ALA A 39 -13.87 16.24 -18.10
CA ALA A 39 -12.93 17.17 -18.74
C ALA A 39 -13.32 18.64 -18.57
N ALA A 40 -14.59 18.95 -18.29
CA ALA A 40 -15.06 20.31 -18.02
C ALA A 40 -14.37 20.95 -16.79
N GLN A 41 -13.83 20.14 -15.87
CA GLN A 41 -13.12 20.63 -14.69
C GLN A 41 -11.66 21.02 -14.96
N LEU A 42 -11.10 20.61 -16.11
CA LEU A 42 -9.69 20.81 -16.44
C LEU A 42 -9.23 22.28 -16.36
N PRO A 43 -9.97 23.28 -16.89
CA PRO A 43 -9.55 24.68 -16.81
C PRO A 43 -9.43 25.22 -15.37
N ALA A 44 -10.35 24.83 -14.48
CA ALA A 44 -10.31 25.24 -13.08
C ALA A 44 -9.10 24.64 -12.34
N VAL A 45 -8.74 23.41 -12.69
CA VAL A 45 -7.60 22.70 -12.11
C VAL A 45 -6.27 23.24 -12.62
N LEU A 46 -6.15 23.50 -13.92
CA LEU A 46 -4.92 24.04 -14.51
C LEU A 46 -4.64 25.50 -14.10
N SER A 47 -5.65 26.22 -13.59
CA SER A 47 -5.51 27.58 -13.10
C SER A 47 -5.26 27.71 -11.60
N SER A 48 -5.28 26.60 -10.84
CA SER A 48 -5.02 26.61 -9.40
C SER A 48 -3.60 26.15 -9.04
N ASP A 49 -3.23 26.31 -7.77
CA ASP A 49 -1.93 25.90 -7.22
C ASP A 49 -1.88 24.42 -6.80
N VAL A 50 -2.95 23.65 -7.10
CA VAL A 50 -3.01 22.20 -6.82
C VAL A 50 -2.21 21.38 -7.85
N VAL A 51 -1.84 21.99 -8.97
CA VAL A 51 -1.05 21.36 -10.03
C VAL A 51 0.22 22.16 -10.32
N GLY A 52 1.29 21.45 -10.68
CA GLY A 52 2.55 22.07 -11.09
C GLY A 52 3.39 21.14 -11.97
N PRO A 53 4.67 21.46 -12.22
CA PRO A 53 5.52 20.73 -13.16
C PRO A 53 5.72 19.24 -12.86
N ARG A 54 5.47 18.80 -11.63
CA ARG A 54 5.59 17.41 -11.20
C ARG A 54 4.26 16.66 -11.17
N THR A 55 3.15 17.37 -11.34
CA THR A 55 1.81 16.79 -11.31
C THR A 55 1.51 16.06 -12.61
N LEU A 56 0.89 14.89 -12.48
CA LEU A 56 0.20 14.21 -13.57
C LEU A 56 -1.30 14.46 -13.42
N VAL A 57 -1.94 14.95 -14.48
CA VAL A 57 -3.40 15.10 -14.57
C VAL A 57 -3.94 14.05 -15.52
N LEU A 58 -4.85 13.21 -15.03
CA LEU A 58 -5.62 12.29 -15.85
C LEU A 58 -6.99 12.90 -16.14
N VAL A 59 -7.35 12.99 -17.41
CA VAL A 59 -8.60 13.62 -17.87
C VAL A 59 -9.31 12.71 -18.88
N PRO A 60 -10.66 12.61 -18.85
CA PRO A 60 -11.38 11.81 -19.83
C PRO A 60 -11.23 12.38 -21.25
N GLY A 61 -11.21 11.49 -22.24
CA GLY A 61 -11.16 11.82 -23.67
C GLY A 61 -9.77 11.68 -24.29
N ASP A 62 -9.75 11.74 -25.62
CA ASP A 62 -8.54 11.54 -26.42
C ASP A 62 -7.68 12.81 -26.39
N GLN A 63 -6.68 12.80 -25.51
CA GLN A 63 -5.59 13.77 -25.52
C GLN A 63 -4.37 13.02 -26.03
N ASP A 64 -4.08 13.17 -27.32
CA ASP A 64 -2.86 12.66 -27.97
C ASP A 64 -1.63 13.24 -27.24
N GLY A 65 -1.09 12.50 -26.28
CA GLY A 65 0.28 12.60 -25.74
C GLY A 65 0.84 13.98 -25.35
N GLU A 66 1.15 14.15 -24.06
CA GLU A 66 1.97 15.25 -23.49
C GLU A 66 1.52 16.67 -23.87
N GLU A 67 0.33 17.07 -23.42
CA GLU A 67 0.07 18.50 -23.29
C GLU A 67 0.60 18.97 -21.94
N HIS A 68 1.51 19.95 -21.98
CA HIS A 68 1.90 20.68 -20.78
C HIS A 68 0.88 21.79 -20.60
N GLY A 69 0.07 21.70 -19.53
CA GLY A 69 -0.85 22.77 -19.17
C GLY A 69 -0.10 24.07 -18.85
N PRO A 70 -0.79 25.22 -18.76
CA PRO A 70 -0.18 26.50 -18.39
C PRO A 70 0.63 26.45 -17.07
N SER A 71 0.27 25.54 -16.17
CA SER A 71 0.95 25.27 -14.89
C SER A 71 2.22 24.42 -15.00
N GLY A 72 2.54 23.91 -16.20
CA GLY A 72 3.62 22.95 -16.43
C GLY A 72 3.25 21.50 -16.09
N ALA A 73 2.02 21.23 -15.64
CA ALA A 73 1.56 19.87 -15.36
C ALA A 73 1.48 19.02 -16.63
N THR A 74 1.75 17.72 -16.51
CA THR A 74 1.62 16.77 -17.60
C THR A 74 0.18 16.26 -17.65
N VAL A 75 -0.53 16.50 -18.76
CA VAL A 75 -1.90 16.03 -18.96
C VAL A 75 -1.89 14.76 -19.82
N VAL A 76 -2.62 13.73 -19.39
CA VAL A 76 -2.78 12.46 -20.11
C VAL A 76 -4.27 12.11 -20.18
N GLY A 77 -4.75 11.87 -21.39
CA GLY A 77 -6.12 11.43 -21.65
C GLY A 77 -6.37 9.99 -21.22
N PHE A 78 -7.60 9.68 -20.82
CA PHE A 78 -8.04 8.30 -20.65
C PHE A 78 -9.48 8.09 -21.16
N GLU A 79 -9.79 6.86 -21.55
CA GLU A 79 -11.15 6.40 -21.85
C GLU A 79 -11.65 5.48 -20.76
N GLY A 80 -12.97 5.37 -20.61
CA GLY A 80 -13.61 4.51 -19.61
C GLY A 80 -13.71 5.14 -18.23
N SER A 81 -13.70 4.31 -17.17
CA SER A 81 -13.90 4.76 -15.78
C SER A 81 -12.86 4.21 -14.81
N LEU A 82 -12.36 5.09 -13.94
CA LEU A 82 -11.43 4.75 -12.84
C LEU A 82 -12.12 4.59 -11.48
N SER A 83 -13.44 4.80 -11.43
CA SER A 83 -14.26 4.81 -10.22
C SER A 83 -15.37 3.75 -10.23
N GLU A 84 -15.93 3.43 -11.39
CA GLU A 84 -17.08 2.53 -11.50
C GLU A 84 -16.68 1.05 -11.31
N PRO A 85 -17.33 0.32 -10.39
CA PRO A 85 -17.15 -1.12 -10.26
C PRO A 85 -17.52 -1.85 -11.55
N GLY A 86 -16.66 -2.78 -11.99
CA GLY A 86 -16.83 -3.50 -13.24
C GLY A 86 -16.40 -2.71 -14.48
N GLY A 87 -16.01 -1.44 -14.32
CA GLY A 87 -15.51 -0.61 -15.40
C GLY A 87 -14.10 -0.98 -15.86
N ASP A 88 -13.74 -0.49 -17.03
CA ASP A 88 -12.39 -0.53 -17.56
C ASP A 88 -11.92 0.89 -17.91
N ALA A 89 -10.61 1.09 -17.89
CA ALA A 89 -9.99 2.34 -18.30
C ALA A 89 -8.77 2.09 -19.19
N SER A 90 -8.66 2.89 -20.24
CA SER A 90 -7.51 2.93 -21.15
C SER A 90 -6.81 4.27 -20.99
N ILE A 91 -5.62 4.29 -20.39
CA ILE A 91 -4.87 5.52 -20.14
C ILE A 91 -3.84 5.71 -21.25
N GLY A 92 -4.00 6.80 -22.00
CA GLY A 92 -3.19 7.20 -23.15
C GLY A 92 -2.94 6.08 -24.17
N GLY A 93 -3.92 5.18 -24.32
CA GLY A 93 -3.89 4.05 -25.26
C GLY A 93 -2.86 2.96 -24.96
N ALA A 94 -2.22 2.99 -23.78
CA ALA A 94 -1.09 2.09 -23.47
C ALA A 94 -1.26 1.30 -22.17
N ILE A 95 -1.93 1.87 -21.18
CA ILE A 95 -2.17 1.20 -19.89
C ILE A 95 -3.66 0.84 -19.82
N PHE A 96 -3.95 -0.44 -19.68
CA PHE A 96 -5.31 -0.95 -19.53
C PHE A 96 -5.53 -1.39 -18.09
N LEU A 97 -6.55 -0.83 -17.46
CA LEU A 97 -6.90 -1.09 -16.07
C LEU A 97 -8.34 -1.59 -15.99
N GLN A 98 -8.57 -2.68 -15.27
CA GLN A 98 -9.91 -3.10 -14.87
C GLN A 98 -10.19 -2.59 -13.46
N VAL A 99 -11.37 -2.03 -13.20
CA VAL A 99 -11.81 -1.62 -11.86
C VAL A 99 -12.83 -2.64 -11.36
N GLN A 100 -12.62 -3.19 -10.18
CA GLN A 100 -13.51 -4.17 -9.57
C GLN A 100 -13.79 -3.77 -8.12
N ASP A 101 -14.98 -4.10 -7.63
CA ASP A 101 -15.22 -4.06 -6.19
C ASP A 101 -14.58 -5.27 -5.51
N TYR A 102 -14.33 -5.15 -4.21
CA TYR A 102 -13.65 -6.19 -3.45
C TYR A 102 -14.52 -7.45 -3.33
N GLY A 103 -15.82 -7.29 -3.08
CA GLY A 103 -16.75 -8.40 -2.84
C GLY A 103 -17.01 -9.29 -4.04
N THR A 104 -16.94 -8.78 -5.28
CA THR A 104 -17.15 -9.59 -6.49
C THR A 104 -15.85 -10.16 -7.08
N SER A 105 -14.70 -9.60 -6.70
CA SER A 105 -13.38 -10.01 -7.22
C SER A 105 -13.08 -11.52 -7.18
N PRO A 106 -13.47 -12.30 -6.13
CA PRO A 106 -13.27 -13.75 -6.12
C PRO A 106 -13.97 -14.52 -7.26
N TYR A 107 -15.02 -13.94 -7.85
CA TYR A 107 -15.86 -14.60 -8.86
C TYR A 107 -15.52 -14.17 -10.29
N MET A 108 -14.56 -13.26 -10.46
CA MET A 108 -14.20 -12.66 -11.74
C MET A 108 -12.85 -13.18 -12.26
N SER A 109 -12.76 -13.38 -13.57
CA SER A 109 -11.47 -13.67 -14.21
C SER A 109 -10.67 -12.38 -14.38
N LEU A 110 -9.59 -12.23 -13.61
CA LEU A 110 -8.68 -11.10 -13.71
C LEU A 110 -7.70 -11.33 -14.87
N LEU A 111 -8.02 -10.76 -16.04
CA LEU A 111 -7.28 -10.98 -17.28
C LEU A 111 -6.14 -9.97 -17.50
N GLY A 112 -5.99 -8.99 -16.61
CA GLY A 112 -5.01 -7.92 -16.75
C GLY A 112 -4.76 -7.18 -15.45
N THR A 113 -4.19 -5.97 -15.55
CA THR A 113 -3.99 -5.12 -14.38
C THR A 113 -5.35 -4.73 -13.82
N THR A 114 -5.59 -5.01 -12.54
CA THR A 114 -6.87 -4.80 -11.88
C THR A 114 -6.68 -3.92 -10.65
N LEU A 115 -7.49 -2.87 -10.56
CA LEU A 115 -7.67 -2.07 -9.37
C LEU A 115 -8.90 -2.57 -8.62
N VAL A 116 -8.70 -3.09 -7.42
CA VAL A 116 -9.77 -3.54 -6.53
C VAL A 116 -10.06 -2.45 -5.50
N ARG A 117 -11.34 -2.08 -5.36
CA ARG A 117 -11.81 -1.01 -4.47
C ARG A 117 -12.86 -1.53 -3.49
N VAL A 118 -12.93 -0.91 -2.33
CA VAL A 118 -14.09 -1.02 -1.44
C VAL A 118 -15.09 0.06 -1.86
N ALA A 119 -16.25 -0.35 -2.38
CA ALA A 119 -17.31 0.56 -2.84
C ALA A 119 -18.48 0.67 -1.84
N GLY A 120 -18.53 -0.21 -0.83
CA GLY A 120 -19.52 -0.14 0.25
C GLY A 120 -19.18 -1.01 1.45
N GLU A 121 -20.07 -1.03 2.45
CA GLU A 121 -19.94 -1.87 3.65
C GLU A 121 -19.77 -3.37 3.34
N PRO A 122 -20.49 -4.00 2.39
CA PRO A 122 -20.31 -5.42 2.08
C PRO A 122 -18.91 -5.77 1.57
N ASP A 123 -18.29 -4.88 0.78
CA ASP A 123 -16.90 -5.05 0.31
C ASP A 123 -15.92 -4.98 1.46
N PHE A 124 -16.17 -4.05 2.39
CA PHE A 124 -15.33 -3.88 3.57
C PHE A 124 -15.43 -5.09 4.51
N GLU A 125 -16.63 -5.63 4.72
CA GLU A 125 -16.83 -6.87 5.49
C GLU A 125 -16.11 -8.05 4.84
N ALA A 126 -16.18 -8.19 3.50
CA ALA A 126 -15.46 -9.23 2.77
C ALA A 126 -13.93 -9.08 2.94
N PHE A 127 -13.41 -7.86 2.83
CA PHE A 127 -12.00 -7.57 3.08
C PHE A 127 -11.56 -7.98 4.49
N LEU A 128 -12.35 -7.66 5.52
CA LEU A 128 -12.04 -8.02 6.90
C LEU A 128 -12.10 -9.54 7.12
N ALA A 129 -13.09 -10.22 6.54
CA ALA A 129 -13.20 -11.67 6.62
C ALA A 129 -12.00 -12.38 5.97
N ASP A 130 -11.51 -11.86 4.85
CA ASP A 130 -10.31 -12.38 4.20
C ASP A 130 -9.05 -12.15 5.02
N ALA A 131 -8.90 -10.96 5.59
CA ALA A 131 -7.80 -10.65 6.48
C ALA A 131 -7.82 -11.58 7.72
N ASP A 132 -8.99 -11.77 8.32
CA ASP A 132 -9.18 -12.64 9.49
C ASP A 132 -8.86 -14.10 9.14
N ARG A 133 -9.31 -14.59 7.99
CA ARG A 133 -9.00 -15.94 7.50
C ARG A 133 -7.51 -16.10 7.22
N ALA A 134 -6.86 -15.12 6.61
CA ALA A 134 -5.42 -15.14 6.39
C ALA A 134 -4.67 -15.20 7.72
N ARG A 135 -5.10 -14.43 8.72
CA ARG A 135 -4.50 -14.45 10.06
C ARG A 135 -4.67 -15.81 10.74
N GLN A 136 -5.87 -16.38 10.69
CA GLN A 136 -6.21 -17.64 11.37
C GLN A 136 -5.64 -18.87 10.71
N THR A 137 -5.67 -18.94 9.37
CA THR A 137 -5.37 -20.16 8.62
C THR A 137 -4.21 -20.03 7.64
N GLY A 138 -3.74 -18.81 7.38
CA GLY A 138 -2.72 -18.52 6.36
C GLY A 138 -3.27 -18.52 4.94
N GLY A 139 -4.60 -18.65 4.78
CA GLY A 139 -5.29 -18.63 3.50
C GLY A 139 -5.56 -17.20 3.02
N PHE A 140 -4.71 -16.71 2.11
CA PHE A 140 -4.91 -15.44 1.40
C PHE A 140 -5.79 -15.66 0.16
N GLU A 141 -6.64 -14.68 -0.17
CA GLU A 141 -7.44 -14.76 -1.40
C GLU A 141 -6.55 -14.74 -2.65
N ALA A 142 -6.89 -15.62 -3.60
CA ALA A 142 -6.09 -15.81 -4.81
C ALA A 142 -5.99 -14.53 -5.65
N PHE A 143 -7.10 -13.79 -5.76
CA PHE A 143 -7.11 -12.51 -6.47
C PHE A 143 -6.24 -11.48 -5.73
N ALA A 144 -6.31 -11.43 -4.40
CA ALA A 144 -5.59 -10.45 -3.61
C ALA A 144 -4.07 -10.63 -3.70
N VAL A 145 -3.56 -11.86 -3.84
CA VAL A 145 -2.12 -12.12 -3.99
C VAL A 145 -1.63 -12.06 -5.43
N SER A 146 -2.53 -11.92 -6.41
CA SER A 146 -2.14 -11.79 -7.82
C SER A 146 -1.28 -10.54 -8.06
N PRO A 147 -0.14 -10.64 -8.76
CA PRO A 147 0.71 -9.49 -9.08
C PRO A 147 0.02 -8.43 -9.93
N ALA A 148 -1.01 -8.82 -10.67
CA ALA A 148 -1.77 -7.91 -11.52
C ALA A 148 -2.77 -7.05 -10.72
N VAL A 149 -3.01 -7.39 -9.44
CA VAL A 149 -3.98 -6.71 -8.59
C VAL A 149 -3.31 -5.62 -7.76
N GLN A 150 -3.97 -4.48 -7.67
CA GLN A 150 -3.71 -3.43 -6.70
C GLN A 150 -4.98 -3.18 -5.88
N ILE A 151 -4.86 -3.16 -4.56
CA ILE A 151 -5.97 -2.79 -3.67
C ILE A 151 -5.86 -1.30 -3.39
N ALA A 152 -6.97 -0.57 -3.56
CA ALA A 152 -7.02 0.86 -3.37
C ALA A 152 -7.10 1.27 -1.88
N ASP A 153 -6.81 2.54 -1.62
CA ASP A 153 -7.20 3.23 -0.38
C ASP A 153 -6.68 2.56 0.91
N LEU A 154 -5.43 2.08 0.86
CA LEU A 154 -4.82 1.23 1.88
C LEU A 154 -4.83 1.87 3.28
N GLY A 155 -4.66 3.20 3.36
CA GLY A 155 -4.74 3.93 4.62
C GLY A 155 -6.10 3.79 5.33
N ALA A 156 -7.20 3.75 4.57
CA ALA A 156 -8.53 3.53 5.12
C ALA A 156 -8.76 2.05 5.49
N LEU A 157 -8.00 1.12 4.92
CA LEU A 157 -8.06 -0.32 5.20
C LEU A 157 -7.16 -0.78 6.36
N GLY A 158 -6.48 0.16 7.03
CA GLY A 158 -5.66 -0.13 8.22
C GLY A 158 -4.15 -0.08 8.01
N GLU A 159 -3.67 0.33 6.82
CA GLU A 159 -2.27 0.68 6.63
C GLU A 159 -1.95 2.04 7.28
N ALA A 160 -0.78 2.16 7.92
CA ALA A 160 -0.29 3.45 8.35
C ALA A 160 0.19 4.24 7.12
N ALA A 161 -0.57 5.25 6.71
CA ALA A 161 -0.28 6.09 5.55
C ALA A 161 -0.11 7.58 5.95
N PRO A 162 0.96 7.93 6.70
CA PRO A 162 1.16 9.30 7.19
C PRO A 162 1.35 10.34 6.08
N ASP A 163 1.77 9.89 4.90
CA ASP A 163 2.05 10.73 3.74
C ASP A 163 0.94 10.71 2.67
N ASP A 164 -0.23 10.10 2.96
CA ASP A 164 -1.41 10.23 2.10
C ASP A 164 -2.08 11.60 2.29
N GLY A 165 -2.87 12.02 1.29
CA GLY A 165 -3.63 13.25 1.32
C GLY A 165 -3.57 14.04 0.01
N PRO A 166 -4.02 15.31 0.04
CA PRO A 166 -4.08 16.18 -1.14
C PRO A 166 -2.76 16.39 -1.87
N GLY A 167 -1.61 16.28 -1.19
CA GLY A 167 -0.28 16.37 -1.81
C GLY A 167 0.10 15.11 -2.61
N THR A 168 -0.52 13.98 -2.32
CA THR A 168 -0.26 12.69 -2.97
C THR A 168 -1.27 12.42 -4.08
N ARG A 169 -2.55 12.67 -3.83
CA ARG A 169 -3.62 12.32 -4.76
C ARG A 169 -4.86 13.17 -4.60
N LEU A 170 -5.50 13.47 -5.73
CA LEU A 170 -6.83 14.06 -5.78
C LEU A 170 -7.71 13.34 -6.79
N TRP A 171 -8.99 13.27 -6.48
CA TRP A 171 -10.09 12.94 -7.37
C TRP A 171 -11.03 14.14 -7.45
N ILE A 172 -11.44 14.49 -8.67
CA ILE A 172 -12.37 15.59 -8.92
C ILE A 172 -13.56 15.00 -9.67
N ALA A 173 -14.68 14.92 -8.97
CA ALA A 173 -15.92 14.39 -9.51
C ALA A 173 -16.50 15.30 -10.60
N ALA A 174 -17.48 14.80 -11.36
CA ALA A 174 -18.11 15.53 -12.46
C ALA A 174 -18.76 16.86 -12.00
N ASP A 175 -19.29 16.90 -10.77
CA ASP A 175 -19.84 18.09 -10.14
C ASP A 175 -18.79 19.06 -9.59
N GLY A 176 -17.51 18.75 -9.78
CA GLY A 176 -16.37 19.51 -9.28
C GLY A 176 -16.03 19.24 -7.82
N ALA A 177 -16.69 18.31 -7.12
CA ALA A 177 -16.31 17.96 -5.76
C ALA A 177 -14.91 17.32 -5.71
N VAL A 178 -14.08 17.78 -4.76
CA VAL A 178 -12.70 17.31 -4.60
C VAL A 178 -12.60 16.37 -3.40
N SER A 179 -11.92 15.24 -3.57
CA SER A 179 -11.57 14.25 -2.55
C SER A 179 -10.19 13.64 -2.85
N VAL A 180 -9.69 12.71 -2.03
CA VAL A 180 -8.44 11.96 -2.31
C VAL A 180 -8.65 10.66 -3.08
N SER A 181 -9.90 10.19 -3.15
CA SER A 181 -10.32 8.94 -3.79
C SER A 181 -11.79 9.08 -4.24
N PRO A 182 -12.26 8.35 -5.27
CA PRO A 182 -13.66 8.39 -5.69
C PRO A 182 -14.67 8.17 -4.54
N GLN A 183 -14.33 7.30 -3.60
CA GLN A 183 -15.15 6.99 -2.41
C GLN A 183 -14.80 7.83 -1.17
N GLY A 184 -13.93 8.83 -1.34
CA GLY A 184 -13.46 9.67 -0.25
C GLY A 184 -14.46 10.75 0.14
N THR A 185 -14.33 11.21 1.38
CA THR A 185 -15.03 12.39 1.89
C THR A 185 -14.68 13.62 1.04
N ARG A 186 -15.69 14.44 0.75
CA ARG A 186 -15.50 15.72 0.06
C ARG A 186 -14.68 16.67 0.92
N LEU A 187 -13.61 17.20 0.35
CA LEU A 187 -12.70 18.17 0.96
C LEU A 187 -12.95 19.60 0.46
N GLY A 188 -13.48 19.74 -0.76
CA GLY A 188 -13.69 21.04 -1.37
C GLY A 188 -14.30 20.95 -2.78
N THR A 189 -13.90 21.89 -3.62
CA THR A 189 -14.32 22.05 -5.02
C THR A 189 -13.15 22.35 -5.95
N ALA A 190 -13.32 22.05 -7.24
CA ALA A 190 -12.36 22.38 -8.27
C ALA A 190 -12.09 23.91 -8.26
N GLY A 191 -10.80 24.27 -8.16
CA GLY A 191 -10.35 25.66 -8.04
C GLY A 191 -9.98 26.09 -6.62
N ASP A 192 -10.30 25.29 -5.59
CA ASP A 192 -9.78 25.54 -4.24
C ASP A 192 -8.25 25.40 -4.20
N SER A 193 -7.63 26.20 -3.35
CA SER A 193 -6.17 26.18 -3.20
C SER A 193 -5.66 24.90 -2.53
N ALA A 194 -4.41 24.52 -2.82
CA ALA A 194 -3.73 23.40 -2.19
C ALA A 194 -3.70 23.53 -0.65
N ALA A 195 -3.54 24.75 -0.14
CA ALA A 195 -3.58 25.03 1.30
C ALA A 195 -4.97 24.80 1.90
N ALA A 196 -6.04 25.21 1.23
CA ALA A 196 -7.41 24.99 1.67
C ALA A 196 -7.76 23.50 1.71
N LEU A 197 -7.41 22.75 0.65
CA LEU A 197 -7.62 21.31 0.58
C LEU A 197 -6.83 20.56 1.67
N SER A 198 -5.58 20.97 1.93
CA SER A 198 -4.76 20.39 3.00
C SER A 198 -5.34 20.66 4.38
N ALA A 199 -5.88 21.86 4.61
CA ALA A 199 -6.55 22.19 5.87
C ALA A 199 -7.85 21.38 6.06
N ALA A 200 -8.66 21.24 4.99
CA ALA A 200 -9.87 20.43 5.00
C ALA A 200 -9.56 18.95 5.26
N TRP A 201 -8.49 18.42 4.64
CA TRP A 201 -7.98 17.08 4.91
C TRP A 201 -7.61 16.91 6.38
N ALA A 202 -6.78 17.79 6.93
CA ALA A 202 -6.36 17.71 8.33
C ALA A 202 -7.56 17.74 9.29
N ALA A 203 -8.55 18.58 9.03
CA ALA A 203 -9.79 18.62 9.80
C ALA A 203 -10.61 17.32 9.67
N ALA A 204 -10.73 16.78 8.45
CA ALA A 204 -11.43 15.52 8.20
C ALA A 204 -10.75 14.34 8.89
N THR A 205 -9.42 14.20 8.77
CA THR A 205 -8.64 13.13 9.41
C THR A 205 -8.69 13.20 10.94
N ALA A 206 -8.70 14.41 11.51
CA ALA A 206 -8.87 14.60 12.95
C ALA A 206 -10.25 14.15 13.45
N ALA A 207 -11.30 14.27 12.61
CA ALA A 207 -12.64 13.79 12.94
C ALA A 207 -12.83 12.29 12.68
N ALA A 208 -12.27 11.77 11.58
CA ALA A 208 -12.37 10.39 11.14
C ALA A 208 -11.15 9.99 10.27
N PRO A 209 -10.39 8.94 10.64
CA PRO A 209 -9.21 8.53 9.88
C PRO A 209 -9.48 8.02 8.45
N ALA A 210 -10.68 7.52 8.12
CA ALA A 210 -10.97 6.97 6.78
C ALA A 210 -11.50 7.98 5.76
N VAL A 211 -10.79 9.10 5.63
CA VAL A 211 -11.17 10.13 4.66
C VAL A 211 -11.20 9.59 3.22
N ALA A 212 -10.42 8.57 2.87
CA ALA A 212 -10.41 7.97 1.53
C ALA A 212 -11.59 7.03 1.22
N LEU A 213 -12.31 6.53 2.24
CA LEU A 213 -13.50 5.66 2.08
C LEU A 213 -14.77 6.24 2.71
N GLY A 214 -14.74 7.51 3.15
CA GLY A 214 -15.80 8.09 3.97
C GLY A 214 -17.19 8.19 3.32
N ARG A 215 -17.31 7.99 2.00
CA ARG A 215 -18.60 7.84 1.31
C ARG A 215 -19.07 6.39 1.20
N ALA A 216 -18.14 5.44 1.15
CA ALA A 216 -18.43 4.01 0.99
C ALA A 216 -18.70 3.32 2.32
N VAL A 217 -17.94 3.68 3.37
CA VAL A 217 -18.01 3.01 4.68
C VAL A 217 -18.07 4.07 5.79
N PRO A 218 -19.14 4.12 6.59
CA PRO A 218 -19.22 5.02 7.74
C PRO A 218 -18.10 4.75 8.76
N GLU A 219 -17.49 5.79 9.33
CA GLU A 219 -16.43 5.62 10.35
C GLU A 219 -16.94 4.89 11.60
N ALA A 220 -18.24 4.99 11.92
CA ALA A 220 -18.85 4.24 13.01
C ALA A 220 -18.80 2.71 12.82
N VAL A 221 -18.73 2.25 11.57
CA VAL A 221 -18.56 0.83 11.21
C VAL A 221 -17.07 0.50 11.10
N ARG A 222 -16.33 1.33 10.36
CA ARG A 222 -14.92 1.06 10.05
C ARG A 222 -13.98 1.17 11.25
N GLY A 223 -14.15 2.21 12.06
CA GLY A 223 -13.26 2.54 13.18
C GLY A 223 -13.14 1.39 14.19
N PRO A 224 -14.26 0.87 14.74
CA PRO A 224 -14.22 -0.30 15.63
C PRO A 224 -13.59 -1.53 14.97
N ALA A 225 -13.96 -1.82 13.72
CA ALA A 225 -13.48 -3.01 13.01
C ALA A 225 -11.96 -3.00 12.78
N VAL A 226 -11.38 -1.84 12.47
CA VAL A 226 -9.92 -1.65 12.32
C VAL A 226 -9.23 -1.66 13.68
N ALA A 227 -9.82 -1.06 14.71
CA ALA A 227 -9.26 -1.06 16.07
C ALA A 227 -9.15 -2.47 16.67
N GLU A 228 -10.11 -3.35 16.37
CA GLU A 228 -10.06 -4.77 16.74
C GLU A 228 -8.97 -5.56 16.01
N ARG A 229 -8.44 -5.03 14.90
CA ARG A 229 -7.48 -5.70 14.02
C ARG A 229 -6.23 -4.83 13.81
N PRO A 230 -5.43 -4.59 14.85
CA PRO A 230 -4.21 -3.77 14.75
C PRO A 230 -3.16 -4.34 13.79
N TRP A 231 -3.33 -5.58 13.33
CA TRP A 231 -2.46 -6.27 12.37
C TRP A 231 -2.88 -6.08 10.89
N LEU A 232 -3.92 -5.30 10.58
CA LEU A 232 -4.36 -5.07 9.18
C LEU A 232 -3.25 -4.47 8.31
N GLY A 233 -2.49 -3.50 8.83
CA GLY A 233 -1.33 -2.97 8.11
C GLY A 233 -0.31 -4.06 7.75
N ARG A 234 -0.06 -5.01 8.66
CA ARG A 234 0.81 -6.16 8.40
C ARG A 234 0.21 -7.15 7.40
N TYR A 235 -1.12 -7.34 7.39
CA TYR A 235 -1.81 -8.14 6.36
C TYR A 235 -1.64 -7.52 4.98
N LEU A 236 -1.87 -6.22 4.83
CA LEU A 236 -1.70 -5.50 3.57
C LEU A 236 -0.25 -5.57 3.07
N ALA A 237 0.73 -5.39 3.97
CA ALA A 237 2.14 -5.57 3.62
C ALA A 237 2.49 -7.03 3.25
N ALA A 238 1.88 -8.03 3.89
CA ALA A 238 2.07 -9.44 3.53
C ALA A 238 1.56 -9.74 2.10
N LEU A 239 0.46 -9.13 1.67
CA LEU A 239 -0.01 -9.24 0.27
C LEU A 239 1.06 -8.77 -0.71
N ASP A 240 1.76 -7.67 -0.40
CA ASP A 240 2.84 -7.17 -1.26
C ASP A 240 4.03 -8.12 -1.31
N VAL A 241 4.39 -8.76 -0.18
CA VAL A 241 5.43 -9.80 -0.14
C VAL A 241 5.04 -10.98 -1.02
N LEU A 242 3.79 -11.44 -0.93
CA LEU A 242 3.29 -12.57 -1.72
C LEU A 242 3.27 -12.25 -3.21
N ARG A 243 2.77 -11.07 -3.60
CA ARG A 243 2.79 -10.59 -4.99
C ARG A 243 4.21 -10.53 -5.54
N ASP A 244 5.15 -9.94 -4.79
CA ASP A 244 6.57 -9.85 -5.20
C ASP A 244 7.18 -11.23 -5.42
N LEU A 245 6.96 -12.17 -4.49
CA LEU A 245 7.46 -13.54 -4.62
C LEU A 245 6.85 -14.27 -5.83
N GLN A 246 5.57 -14.06 -6.12
CA GLN A 246 4.91 -14.61 -7.29
C GLN A 246 5.46 -14.04 -8.61
N VAL A 247 5.77 -12.73 -8.66
CA VAL A 247 6.46 -12.12 -9.83
C VAL A 247 7.79 -12.83 -10.10
N HIS A 248 8.48 -13.28 -9.06
CA HIS A 248 9.74 -14.02 -9.15
C HIS A 248 9.56 -15.54 -9.28
N GLY A 249 8.35 -16.01 -9.57
CA GLY A 249 8.06 -17.43 -9.84
C GLY A 249 8.00 -18.32 -8.59
N VAL A 250 7.84 -17.74 -7.40
CA VAL A 250 7.69 -18.50 -6.15
C VAL A 250 6.20 -18.65 -5.82
N SER A 251 5.70 -19.88 -5.86
CA SER A 251 4.32 -20.25 -5.49
C SER A 251 4.26 -20.91 -4.11
N ASP A 252 3.04 -21.16 -3.63
CA ASP A 252 2.77 -21.92 -2.40
C ASP A 252 3.50 -21.36 -1.15
N VAL A 253 3.61 -20.03 -1.13
CA VAL A 253 4.30 -19.29 -0.09
C VAL A 253 3.42 -19.20 1.15
N ARG A 254 4.00 -19.51 2.30
CA ARG A 254 3.44 -19.25 3.63
C ARG A 254 4.19 -18.08 4.26
N ILE A 255 3.48 -17.27 5.06
CA ILE A 255 4.06 -16.13 5.79
C ILE A 255 4.03 -16.43 7.28
N SER A 256 5.13 -16.18 7.99
CA SER A 256 5.20 -16.40 9.44
C SER A 256 4.26 -15.45 10.16
N GLY A 257 3.48 -15.98 11.09
CA GLY A 257 2.45 -15.23 11.80
C GLY A 257 1.10 -15.20 11.07
N PHE A 258 0.96 -15.81 9.89
CA PHE A 258 -0.34 -15.99 9.22
C PHE A 258 -0.65 -17.49 9.10
N GLY A 259 -1.55 -17.98 9.97
CA GLY A 259 -1.92 -19.40 10.04
C GLY A 259 -0.85 -20.37 10.55
N GLY A 260 0.37 -19.91 10.79
CA GLY A 260 1.44 -20.74 11.30
C GLY A 260 2.79 -20.07 11.31
N ARG A 261 3.78 -20.84 11.75
CA ARG A 261 5.19 -20.44 11.89
C ARG A 261 6.06 -21.52 11.23
N LEU A 262 7.25 -21.15 10.76
CA LEU A 262 8.23 -22.11 10.22
C LEU A 262 8.79 -22.99 11.35
N VAL A 263 8.93 -22.43 12.55
CA VAL A 263 9.29 -23.04 13.83
C VAL A 263 8.00 -23.21 14.64
N PRO A 264 7.41 -24.43 14.69
CA PRO A 264 6.14 -24.67 15.39
C PRO A 264 6.15 -24.27 16.86
N GLU A 265 7.31 -24.32 17.52
CA GLU A 265 7.50 -23.94 18.91
C GLU A 265 7.19 -22.46 19.19
N LEU A 266 7.20 -21.62 18.14
CA LEU A 266 6.89 -20.19 18.21
C LEU A 266 5.41 -19.86 17.97
N ALA A 267 4.55 -20.87 17.77
CA ALA A 267 3.13 -20.66 17.48
C ALA A 267 2.39 -19.94 18.61
N ASP A 268 2.68 -20.29 19.86
CA ASP A 268 1.93 -19.84 21.04
C ASP A 268 2.63 -18.68 21.79
N VAL A 269 3.66 -18.06 21.19
CA VAL A 269 4.34 -16.92 21.81
C VAL A 269 3.40 -15.71 21.85
N ALA A 270 2.87 -15.43 23.04
CA ALA A 270 2.04 -14.28 23.30
C ALA A 270 2.85 -12.98 23.13
N GLY A 271 2.26 -12.00 22.43
CA GLY A 271 2.91 -10.69 22.23
C GLY A 271 4.14 -10.75 21.33
N ALA A 272 4.19 -11.70 20.38
CA ALA A 272 5.27 -11.76 19.40
C ALA A 272 5.52 -10.40 18.74
N TYR A 273 6.78 -10.00 18.66
CA TYR A 273 7.21 -8.69 18.16
C TYR A 273 6.77 -8.46 16.70
N ASP A 274 6.79 -9.51 15.89
CA ASP A 274 6.32 -9.51 14.52
C ASP A 274 4.79 -9.61 14.37
N ALA A 275 3.99 -9.53 15.43
CA ALA A 275 2.56 -9.87 15.33
C ALA A 275 1.73 -8.85 14.56
N GLN A 276 2.08 -7.55 14.63
CA GLN A 276 1.21 -6.45 14.21
C GLN A 276 1.90 -5.41 13.34
N ASP A 277 3.18 -5.13 13.57
CA ASP A 277 3.89 -4.04 12.92
C ASP A 277 4.29 -4.41 11.48
N PRO A 278 3.83 -3.67 10.45
CA PRO A 278 4.25 -3.88 9.06
C PRO A 278 5.70 -3.50 8.78
N ALA A 279 6.37 -2.72 9.64
CA ALA A 279 7.77 -2.34 9.51
C ALA A 279 8.74 -3.44 9.96
N VAL A 280 8.25 -4.44 10.71
CA VAL A 280 9.04 -5.62 11.09
C VAL A 280 9.17 -6.57 9.88
N PRO A 281 10.37 -7.07 9.57
CA PRO A 281 10.58 -7.96 8.43
C PRO A 281 9.66 -9.19 8.40
N PHE A 282 9.38 -9.65 7.19
CA PHE A 282 8.59 -10.83 6.93
C PHE A 282 9.49 -12.02 6.67
N LEU A 283 9.24 -13.12 7.38
CA LEU A 283 9.73 -14.44 7.01
C LEU A 283 8.64 -15.17 6.23
N ALA A 284 8.96 -15.56 5.01
CA ALA A 284 8.13 -16.36 4.14
C ALA A 284 8.82 -17.70 3.86
N TRP A 285 8.07 -18.77 3.56
CA TRP A 285 8.66 -20.04 3.16
C TRP A 285 7.77 -20.87 2.25
N THR A 286 8.43 -21.74 1.49
CA THR A 286 7.83 -22.88 0.80
C THR A 286 8.42 -24.16 1.41
N PRO A 287 7.99 -25.37 0.99
CA PRO A 287 8.65 -26.60 1.41
C PRO A 287 10.14 -26.68 1.04
N GLN A 288 10.62 -25.87 0.09
CA GLN A 288 11.98 -25.95 -0.46
C GLN A 288 12.92 -24.83 -0.01
N ALA A 289 12.40 -23.68 0.41
CA ALA A 289 13.21 -22.52 0.75
C ALA A 289 12.48 -21.54 1.69
N ALA A 290 13.25 -20.72 2.38
CA ALA A 290 12.74 -19.59 3.14
C ALA A 290 13.28 -18.28 2.57
N TYR A 291 12.50 -17.22 2.75
CA TYR A 291 12.72 -15.89 2.20
C TYR A 291 12.49 -14.86 3.30
N VAL A 292 13.34 -13.84 3.37
CA VAL A 292 13.11 -12.68 4.22
C VAL A 292 12.93 -11.45 3.35
N ARG A 293 11.87 -10.70 3.64
CA ARG A 293 11.62 -9.37 3.08
C ARG A 293 11.71 -8.33 4.18
N VAL A 294 12.65 -7.39 4.04
CA VAL A 294 12.78 -6.23 4.93
C VAL A 294 12.00 -5.06 4.32
N PRO A 295 11.02 -4.47 5.03
CA PRO A 295 10.28 -3.30 4.57
C PRO A 295 11.21 -2.15 4.15
N GLY A 296 10.84 -1.45 3.09
CA GLY A 296 11.66 -0.38 2.51
C GLY A 296 12.88 -0.84 1.70
N HIS A 297 13.21 -2.14 1.69
CA HIS A 297 14.28 -2.68 0.86
C HIS A 297 13.74 -3.41 -0.36
N GLU A 298 14.38 -3.19 -1.51
CA GLU A 298 13.99 -3.80 -2.79
C GLU A 298 14.33 -5.30 -2.88
N ARG A 299 15.27 -5.77 -2.06
CA ARG A 299 15.82 -7.13 -2.13
C ARG A 299 15.07 -8.09 -1.22
N THR A 300 14.81 -9.28 -1.75
CA THR A 300 14.32 -10.44 -1.01
C THR A 300 15.48 -11.40 -0.79
N PHE A 301 15.71 -11.83 0.46
CA PHE A 301 16.85 -12.66 0.83
C PHE A 301 16.44 -14.12 0.98
N ARG A 302 17.03 -15.02 0.20
CA ARG A 302 16.81 -16.46 0.36
C ARG A 302 17.74 -17.02 1.45
N LEU A 303 17.18 -17.75 2.40
CA LEU A 303 17.90 -18.34 3.54
C LEU A 303 17.90 -19.86 3.49
N GLY A 304 18.96 -20.47 4.03
CA GLY A 304 19.00 -21.89 4.36
C GLY A 304 18.20 -22.19 5.63
N GLY A 305 17.77 -23.45 5.81
CA GLY A 305 16.82 -23.82 6.88
C GLY A 305 17.22 -23.41 8.29
N ARG A 306 18.50 -23.58 8.68
CA ARG A 306 18.99 -23.15 10.01
C ARG A 306 18.92 -21.63 10.17
N ALA A 307 19.41 -20.88 9.18
CA ALA A 307 19.39 -19.41 9.21
C ALA A 307 17.95 -18.87 9.22
N ALA A 308 17.03 -19.51 8.50
CA ALA A 308 15.62 -19.13 8.48
C ALA A 308 14.92 -19.33 9.83
N ARG A 309 15.17 -20.47 10.49
CA ARG A 309 14.67 -20.71 11.86
C ARG A 309 15.24 -19.70 12.85
N THR A 310 16.53 -19.41 12.79
CA THR A 310 17.16 -18.38 13.62
C THR A 310 16.59 -16.99 13.35
N ALA A 311 16.35 -16.64 12.08
CA ALA A 311 15.69 -15.39 11.72
C ALA A 311 14.26 -15.32 12.30
N GLU A 312 13.50 -16.41 12.31
CA GLU A 312 12.18 -16.43 12.92
C GLU A 312 12.21 -16.19 14.43
N TRP A 313 13.15 -16.81 15.16
CA TRP A 313 13.35 -16.54 16.58
C TRP A 313 13.63 -15.05 16.83
N LEU A 314 14.47 -14.43 16.00
CA LEU A 314 14.74 -12.99 16.09
C LEU A 314 13.50 -12.15 15.85
N LEU A 315 12.73 -12.44 14.80
CA LEU A 315 11.53 -11.67 14.45
C LEU A 315 10.42 -11.83 15.48
N VAL A 316 10.22 -13.03 16.03
CA VAL A 316 9.18 -13.32 17.02
C VAL A 316 9.49 -12.66 18.37
N HIS A 317 10.74 -12.67 18.82
CA HIS A 317 11.09 -12.12 20.12
C HIS A 317 11.51 -10.65 20.07
N GLY A 318 11.98 -10.14 18.93
CA GLY A 318 12.47 -8.76 18.79
C GLY A 318 13.79 -8.48 19.54
N ASP A 319 14.35 -9.48 20.20
CA ASP A 319 15.53 -9.36 21.07
C ASP A 319 16.54 -10.50 20.80
N PRO A 320 17.81 -10.18 20.47
CA PRO A 320 18.84 -11.19 20.23
C PRO A 320 19.14 -12.10 21.41
N ALA A 321 19.05 -11.61 22.65
CA ALA A 321 19.36 -12.41 23.83
C ALA A 321 18.31 -13.51 24.03
N THR A 322 17.03 -13.15 24.00
CA THR A 322 15.91 -14.09 24.07
C THR A 322 15.92 -15.07 22.89
N ALA A 323 16.25 -14.60 21.68
CA ALA A 323 16.39 -15.48 20.52
C ALA A 323 17.52 -16.51 20.69
N ALA A 324 18.59 -16.18 21.43
CA ALA A 324 19.71 -17.09 21.69
C ALA A 324 19.40 -18.17 22.76
N ASP A 325 18.30 -18.05 23.49
CA ASP A 325 17.82 -19.12 24.37
C ASP A 325 17.12 -20.24 23.57
N GLY A 326 16.45 -19.88 22.47
CA GLY A 326 15.77 -20.81 21.56
C GLY A 326 16.58 -21.23 20.33
N ALA A 327 17.64 -20.48 20.00
CA ALA A 327 18.56 -20.76 18.89
C ALA A 327 20.02 -20.66 19.34
N ASP A 328 20.95 -21.25 18.59
CA ASP A 328 22.39 -21.11 18.89
C ASP A 328 22.85 -19.64 18.77
N GLY A 329 23.39 -19.05 19.85
CA GLY A 329 23.79 -17.64 19.91
C GLY A 329 24.90 -17.24 18.90
N ALA A 330 25.71 -18.18 18.42
CA ALA A 330 26.62 -17.93 17.30
C ALA A 330 25.87 -17.74 15.98
N ALA A 331 24.83 -18.56 15.74
CA ALA A 331 23.97 -18.43 14.57
C ALA A 331 23.15 -17.13 14.61
N VAL A 332 22.67 -16.70 15.79
CA VAL A 332 21.96 -15.42 15.95
C VAL A 332 22.83 -14.25 15.47
N ARG A 333 24.07 -14.16 15.95
CA ARG A 333 25.01 -13.11 15.52
C ARG A 333 25.28 -13.16 14.02
N GLN A 334 25.53 -14.36 13.48
CA GLN A 334 25.76 -14.53 12.04
C GLN A 334 24.59 -14.04 11.18
N VAL A 335 23.34 -14.29 11.60
CA VAL A 335 22.16 -13.80 10.89
C VAL A 335 22.05 -12.28 10.98
N LEU A 336 22.23 -11.68 12.16
CA LEU A 336 22.20 -10.22 12.32
C LEU A 336 23.26 -9.53 11.46
N ASP A 337 24.51 -10.02 11.51
CA ASP A 337 25.63 -9.48 10.73
C ASP A 337 25.34 -9.57 9.22
N PHE A 338 24.82 -10.70 8.73
CA PHE A 338 24.48 -10.87 7.31
C PHE A 338 23.53 -9.78 6.80
N PHE A 339 22.49 -9.46 7.57
CA PHE A 339 21.48 -8.46 7.21
C PHE A 339 22.01 -7.03 7.38
N ALA A 340 22.75 -6.75 8.45
CA ALA A 340 23.38 -5.46 8.70
C ALA A 340 24.40 -5.08 7.61
N GLU A 341 25.28 -6.00 7.20
CA GLU A 341 26.25 -5.81 6.11
C GLU A 341 25.60 -5.46 4.77
N ARG A 342 24.33 -5.86 4.59
CA ARG A 342 23.55 -5.62 3.37
C ARG A 342 22.65 -4.39 3.50
N GLY A 343 22.77 -3.65 4.59
CA GLY A 343 22.01 -2.45 4.89
C GLY A 343 20.53 -2.72 5.15
N ALA A 344 20.14 -3.96 5.43
CA ALA A 344 18.75 -4.38 5.60
C ALA A 344 18.57 -5.08 6.96
N PRO A 345 18.75 -4.37 8.09
CA PRO A 345 18.78 -4.98 9.41
C PRO A 345 17.45 -5.67 9.77
N LEU A 346 17.52 -6.83 10.43
CA LEU A 346 16.32 -7.60 10.82
C LEU A 346 15.56 -7.00 12.00
N LEU A 347 16.29 -6.35 12.89
CA LEU A 347 15.76 -5.69 14.07
C LEU A 347 16.12 -4.21 13.97
N PRO A 348 15.29 -3.30 14.50
CA PRO A 348 15.67 -1.91 14.59
C PRO A 348 17.00 -1.79 15.34
N ALA A 349 17.82 -0.82 14.95
CA ALA A 349 19.02 -0.50 15.73
C ALA A 349 18.57 -0.18 17.16
N THR A 350 19.03 -0.95 18.14
CA THR A 350 18.81 -0.63 19.54
C THR A 350 19.34 0.78 19.77
N ALA A 351 18.47 1.69 20.22
CA ALA A 351 18.87 3.03 20.60
C ALA A 351 19.87 2.90 21.77
N GLY A 352 21.16 2.95 21.44
CA GLY A 352 22.31 3.12 22.33
C GLY A 352 22.29 2.37 23.66
N ALA A 353 23.18 1.38 23.81
CA ALA A 353 23.77 1.12 25.12
C ALA A 353 24.20 2.48 25.74
N PRO A 354 23.96 2.72 27.04
CA PRO A 354 24.36 3.96 27.68
C PRO A 354 25.86 4.12 27.49
N ALA A 355 26.28 5.31 27.05
CA ALA A 355 27.69 5.67 26.93
C ALA A 355 28.40 5.26 28.23
N GLU A 356 29.46 4.45 28.09
CA GLU A 356 30.37 4.17 29.19
C GLU A 356 30.78 5.50 29.81
N VAL A 357 30.30 5.75 31.03
CA VAL A 357 30.84 6.82 31.87
C VAL A 357 32.20 6.32 32.32
N GLY A 358 33.22 6.68 31.55
CA GLY A 358 34.62 6.47 31.91
C GLY A 358 34.90 7.12 33.26
N ALA A 359 35.51 6.33 34.15
CA ALA A 359 36.21 6.80 35.35
C ALA A 359 37.66 7.12 35.01
#